data_AF-A0A147KJT2-F1
#
_entry.id   AF-A0A147KJT2-F1
#
_cell.length_a   1.000
_cell.length_b   1.000
_cell.length_c   1.000
_cell.angle_alpha   90.00
_cell.angle_beta   90.00
_cell.angle_gamma   90.00
#
_symmetry.space_group_name_H-M   'P 1'
#
loop_
_entity.id
_entity.type
_entity.pdbx_description
1 polymer ?
#
loop_
_entity_poly.entity_id
_entity_poly.type
_entity_poly.pdbx_seq_one_letter_code
_entity_poly.pdbx_strand_id
1 'polypeptide(L)'
;MFESNMMRFSLKRDVVEPGYLVQFLQTRYVKSQIMSAAKNAVNQSSINQRDVRGIQVNIPPIANQQAYLSQVSAINSLKEAHRAHLARLDELFASLQHRAFRGELFSDAA
;
A
#
# COMPACT_ATOMS: atom_id res chain seq x y z
N MET A 1 20.36 10.29 11.64
CA MET A 1 20.88 8.91 11.64
C MET A 1 20.44 8.25 10.34
N PHE A 2 21.38 7.80 9.50
CA PHE A 2 21.02 6.99 8.34
C PHE A 2 20.96 5.53 8.81
N GLU A 3 19.82 4.87 8.66
CA GLU A 3 19.73 3.45 9.01
C GLU A 3 20.58 2.61 8.05
N SER A 4 21.49 1.79 8.59
CA SER A 4 22.44 0.96 7.83
C SER A 4 21.81 -0.15 6.96
N ASN A 5 20.48 -0.27 6.89
CA ASN A 5 19.79 -1.43 6.32
C ASN A 5 18.95 -1.10 5.08
N MET A 6 19.32 -0.08 4.30
CA MET A 6 18.61 0.28 3.07
C MET A 6 19.34 -0.24 1.83
N MET A 7 18.65 -1.04 1.00
CA MET A 7 19.14 -1.47 -0.31
C MET A 7 18.44 -0.72 -1.44
N ARG A 8 19.22 -0.18 -2.38
CA ARG A 8 18.70 0.44 -3.61
C ARG A 8 18.72 -0.56 -4.75
N PHE A 9 17.61 -0.69 -5.46
CA PHE A 9 17.52 -1.43 -6.71
C PHE A 9 17.63 -0.48 -7.90
N SER A 10 18.46 -0.83 -8.88
CA SER A 10 18.49 -0.17 -10.18
C SER A 10 17.85 -1.11 -11.20
N LEU A 11 16.82 -0.63 -11.90
CA LEU A 11 15.95 -1.45 -12.75
C LEU A 11 16.09 -1.04 -14.21
N LYS A 12 16.11 -2.05 -15.09
CA LYS A 12 15.96 -1.87 -16.52
C LYS A 12 14.48 -1.61 -16.82
N ARG A 13 14.16 -0.35 -17.15
CA ARG A 13 12.76 0.14 -17.28
C ARG A 13 12.01 -0.43 -18.47
N ASP A 14 12.73 -0.92 -19.46
CA ASP A 14 12.24 -1.66 -20.61
C ASP A 14 11.80 -3.10 -20.26
N VAL A 15 12.26 -3.63 -19.12
CA VAL A 15 11.99 -5.00 -18.68
C VAL A 15 11.01 -5.02 -17.50
N VAL A 16 11.15 -4.09 -16.55
CA VAL A 16 10.39 -4.08 -15.31
C VAL A 16 9.86 -2.69 -14.98
N GLU A 17 8.54 -2.60 -14.85
CA GLU A 17 7.88 -1.45 -14.23
C GLU A 17 8.16 -1.45 -12.73
N PRO A 18 8.73 -0.38 -12.13
CA PRO A 18 9.05 -0.42 -10.70
C PRO A 18 7.83 -0.51 -9.80
N GLY A 19 6.70 0.07 -10.22
CA GLY A 19 5.45 -0.06 -9.48
C GLY A 19 5.04 -1.53 -9.37
N TYR A 20 5.21 -2.31 -10.44
CA TYR A 20 4.92 -3.73 -10.44
C TYR A 20 5.87 -4.47 -9.49
N LEU A 21 7.17 -4.21 -9.58
CA LEU A 21 8.15 -4.86 -8.71
C LEU A 21 7.87 -4.58 -7.23
N VAL A 22 7.57 -3.33 -6.87
CA VAL A 22 7.23 -2.96 -5.47
C VAL A 22 6.04 -3.77 -4.97
N GLN A 23 4.97 -3.87 -5.77
CA GLN A 23 3.79 -4.67 -5.41
C GLN A 23 4.13 -6.17 -5.32
N PHE A 24 4.93 -6.68 -6.26
CA PHE A 24 5.33 -8.08 -6.29
C PHE A 24 6.19 -8.47 -5.07
N LEU A 25 7.12 -7.60 -4.64
CA LEU A 25 7.94 -7.80 -3.45
C LEU A 25 7.11 -7.86 -2.15
N GLN A 26 5.90 -7.30 -2.15
CA GLN A 26 4.99 -7.33 -1.00
C GLN A 26 4.12 -8.60 -0.96
N THR A 27 4.16 -9.44 -1.99
CA THR A 27 3.38 -10.69 -2.06
C THR A 27 3.84 -11.68 -1.00
N ARG A 28 2.95 -12.60 -0.63
CA ARG A 28 3.29 -13.71 0.27
C ARG A 28 4.42 -14.59 -0.29
N TYR A 29 4.46 -14.76 -1.60
CA TYR A 29 5.48 -15.55 -2.30
C TYR A 29 6.89 -14.98 -2.11
N VAL A 30 7.08 -13.66 -2.26
CA VAL A 30 8.39 -13.05 -2.00
C VAL A 30 8.67 -13.00 -0.50
N LYS A 31 7.68 -12.66 0.32
CA LYS A 31 7.84 -12.64 1.78
C LYS A 31 8.29 -13.99 2.33
N SER A 32 7.74 -15.11 1.85
CA SER A 32 8.18 -16.44 2.28
C SER A 32 9.63 -16.73 1.88
N GLN A 33 10.06 -16.33 0.67
CA GLN A 33 11.46 -16.48 0.26
C GLN A 33 12.41 -15.67 1.16
N ILE A 34 12.06 -14.42 1.47
CA ILE A 34 12.83 -13.57 2.39
C ILE A 34 12.92 -14.21 3.78
N MET A 35 11.81 -14.71 4.31
CA MET A 35 11.78 -15.35 5.63
C MET A 35 12.57 -16.66 5.68
N SER A 36 12.59 -17.43 4.59
CA SER A 36 13.42 -18.64 4.49
C SER A 36 14.91 -18.32 4.33
N ALA A 37 15.26 -17.20 3.68
CA ALA A 37 16.64 -16.79 3.47
C ALA A 37 17.22 -15.99 4.65
N ALA A 38 16.38 -15.37 5.47
CA ALA A 38 16.78 -14.61 6.64
C ALA A 38 17.47 -15.53 7.65
N LYS A 39 18.69 -15.16 8.05
CA LYS A 39 19.41 -15.89 9.10
C LYS A 39 18.79 -15.52 10.45
N ASN A 40 18.30 -16.52 11.18
CA ASN A 40 17.79 -16.35 12.54
C ASN A 40 18.95 -16.13 13.51
N ALA A 41 19.44 -14.88 13.60
CA ALA A 41 20.20 -14.45 14.76
C ALA A 41 19.23 -14.08 15.87
N VAL A 42 19.51 -14.50 17.10
CA VAL A 42 18.60 -14.59 18.26
C VAL A 42 17.83 -13.31 18.61
N ASN A 43 18.12 -12.14 18.03
CA ASN A 43 17.28 -10.94 18.17
C ASN A 43 17.28 -9.99 16.95
N GLN A 44 17.84 -10.38 15.80
CA GLN A 44 17.86 -9.56 14.59
C GLN A 44 17.87 -10.44 13.32
N SER A 45 16.72 -10.59 12.68
CA SER A 45 16.66 -11.13 11.32
C SER A 45 17.16 -10.07 10.34
N SER A 46 18.26 -10.35 9.67
CA SER A 46 18.78 -9.51 8.58
C SER A 46 18.82 -10.29 7.28
N ILE A 47 18.65 -9.58 6.16
CA ILE A 47 18.82 -10.13 4.81
C ILE A 47 19.97 -9.38 4.14
N ASN A 48 20.90 -10.11 3.53
CA ASN A 48 22.05 -9.51 2.86
C ASN A 48 21.80 -9.38 1.34
N GLN A 49 22.67 -8.67 0.62
CA GLN A 49 22.51 -8.47 -0.83
C GLN A 49 22.56 -9.77 -1.64
N ARG A 50 23.29 -10.78 -1.19
CA ARG A 50 23.37 -12.10 -1.86
C ARG A 50 22.02 -12.82 -1.76
N ASP A 51 21.40 -12.80 -0.58
CA ASP A 51 20.09 -13.40 -0.35
C ASP A 51 19.02 -12.70 -1.23
N VAL A 52 19.05 -11.36 -1.25
CA VAL A 52 18.13 -10.56 -2.09
C VAL A 52 18.29 -10.87 -3.58
N ARG A 53 19.52 -11.03 -4.07
CA ARG A 53 19.78 -11.40 -5.48
C ARG A 53 19.29 -12.81 -5.84
N GLY A 54 19.09 -13.68 -4.84
CA GLY A 54 18.56 -15.03 -5.03
C GLY A 54 17.03 -15.10 -5.07
N ILE A 55 16.33 -14.02 -4.71
CA ILE A 55 14.86 -13.98 -4.72
C ILE A 55 14.36 -14.19 -6.14
N GLN A 56 13.49 -15.17 -6.29
CA GLN A 56 12.79 -15.46 -7.53
C GLN A 56 11.68 -14.42 -7.73
N VAL A 57 11.72 -13.74 -8.87
CA VAL A 57 10.76 -12.71 -9.27
C VAL A 57 10.14 -13.12 -10.60
N ASN A 58 8.82 -13.13 -10.67
CA ASN A 58 8.12 -13.28 -11.93
C ASN A 58 8.14 -11.94 -12.68
N ILE A 59 8.55 -11.95 -13.94
CA ILE A 59 8.60 -10.75 -14.80
C ILE A 59 7.72 -11.03 -16.03
N PRO A 60 6.42 -10.72 -15.96
CA PRO A 60 5.55 -10.84 -17.13
C PRO A 60 5.90 -9.76 -18.17
N PRO A 61 5.38 -9.86 -19.41
CA PRO A 61 5.57 -8.82 -20.43
C PRO A 61 5.21 -7.42 -19.92
N ILE A 62 5.95 -6.39 -20.35
CA ILE A 62 5.82 -5.02 -19.84
C ILE A 62 4.37 -4.49 -19.93
N ALA A 63 3.67 -4.81 -21.02
CA ALA A 63 2.26 -4.44 -21.21
C ALA A 63 1.34 -5.01 -20.11
N ASN A 64 1.60 -6.24 -19.65
CA ASN A 64 0.83 -6.88 -18.58
C ASN A 64 1.13 -6.23 -17.23
N GLN A 65 2.39 -5.84 -16.98
CA GLN A 65 2.77 -5.09 -15.79
C GLN A 65 2.04 -3.75 -15.72
N GLN A 66 1.99 -3.02 -16.84
CA GLN A 66 1.29 -1.74 -16.95
C GLN A 66 -0.23 -1.89 -16.79
N ALA A 67 -0.83 -2.91 -17.42
CA ALA A 67 -2.26 -3.19 -17.28
C ALA A 67 -2.64 -3.54 -15.84
N TYR A 68 -1.80 -4.29 -15.13
CA TYR A 68 -1.97 -4.55 -13.70
C TYR A 68 -1.92 -3.24 -12.89
N LEU A 69 -0.94 -2.38 -13.14
CA LEU A 69 -0.79 -1.12 -12.41
C LEU A 69 -1.95 -0.15 -12.67
N SER A 70 -2.50 -0.13 -13.88
CA SER A 70 -3.70 0.65 -14.20
C SER A 70 -4.88 0.20 -13.33
N GLN A 71 -5.10 -1.11 -13.18
CA GLN A 71 -6.16 -1.65 -12.34
C GLN A 71 -5.93 -1.32 -10.85
N VAL A 72 -4.70 -1.49 -10.36
CA VAL A 72 -4.33 -1.12 -8.99
C VAL A 72 -4.60 0.36 -8.73
N SER A 73 -4.24 1.24 -9.67
CA SER A 73 -4.49 2.68 -9.57
C SER A 73 -5.99 2.97 -9.47
N ALA A 74 -6.81 2.38 -10.34
CA ALA A 74 -8.26 2.57 -10.32
C ALA A 74 -8.88 2.14 -8.98
N ILE A 75 -8.46 0.97 -8.46
CA ILE A 75 -8.93 0.47 -7.16
C ILE A 75 -8.50 1.40 -6.02
N ASN A 76 -7.27 1.92 -6.04
CA ASN A 76 -6.81 2.84 -5.01
C ASN A 76 -7.57 4.17 -5.06
N SER A 77 -7.83 4.72 -6.24
CA SER A 77 -8.67 5.93 -6.38
C SER A 77 -10.07 5.72 -5.80
N LEU A 78 -10.68 4.56 -6.06
CA LEU A 78 -11.99 4.22 -5.49
C LEU A 78 -11.94 4.13 -3.95
N LYS A 79 -10.91 3.50 -3.39
CA LYS A 79 -10.71 3.43 -1.93
C LYS A 79 -10.57 4.81 -1.29
N GLU A 80 -9.80 5.71 -1.90
CA GLU A 80 -9.65 7.07 -1.40
C GLU A 80 -10.97 7.85 -1.45
N ALA A 81 -11.74 7.72 -2.54
CA ALA A 81 -13.07 8.32 -2.62
C ALA A 81 -14.01 7.81 -1.50
N HIS A 82 -14.02 6.50 -1.23
CA HIS A 82 -14.81 5.94 -0.14
C HIS A 82 -14.36 6.43 1.24
N ARG A 83 -13.06 6.56 1.49
CA ARG A 83 -12.54 7.12 2.74
C ARG A 83 -12.96 8.58 2.94
N ALA A 84 -12.91 9.38 1.89
CA ALA A 84 -13.36 10.77 1.92
C ALA A 84 -14.87 10.87 2.19
N HIS A 85 -15.68 10.02 1.54
CA HIS A 85 -17.13 9.97 1.80
C HIS A 85 -17.44 9.54 3.24
N LEU A 86 -16.71 8.56 3.78
CA LEU A 86 -16.88 8.13 5.16
C LEU A 86 -16.62 9.26 6.14
N ALA A 87 -15.50 9.98 5.98
CA ALA A 87 -15.17 11.13 6.80
C ALA A 87 -16.23 12.25 6.72
N ARG A 88 -16.78 12.49 5.52
CA ARG A 88 -17.87 13.46 5.30
C ARG A 88 -19.15 13.06 6.02
N LEU A 89 -19.49 11.77 6.03
CA LEU A 89 -20.67 11.24 6.72
C LEU A 89 -20.50 11.36 8.24
N ASP A 90 -19.31 11.09 8.77
CA ASP A 90 -19.01 11.26 10.20
C ASP A 90 -19.15 12.73 10.62
N GLU A 91 -18.63 13.67 9.81
CA GLU A 91 -18.78 15.11 10.04
C GLU A 91 -20.25 15.55 10.00
N LEU A 92 -21.01 15.09 9.01
CA LEU A 92 -22.43 15.39 8.89
C LEU A 92 -23.21 14.83 10.08
N PHE A 93 -22.93 13.60 10.49
CA PHE A 93 -23.58 12.97 11.63
C PHE A 93 -23.32 13.76 12.92
N ALA A 94 -22.06 14.15 13.17
CA ALA A 94 -21.70 14.98 14.32
C ALA A 94 -22.40 16.34 14.30
N SER A 95 -22.48 16.99 13.13
CA SER A 95 -23.19 18.26 12.95
C SER A 95 -24.69 18.15 13.25
N LEU A 96 -25.35 17.11 12.71
CA LEU A 96 -26.77 16.85 12.95
C LEU A 96 -27.04 16.54 14.42
N GLN A 97 -26.19 15.72 15.05
CA GLN A 97 -26.29 15.41 16.48
C GLN A 97 -26.17 16.67 17.33
N HIS A 98 -25.19 17.54 17.05
CA HIS A 98 -25.01 18.80 17.75
C HIS A 98 -26.25 19.70 17.62
N ARG A 99 -26.79 19.86 16.41
CA ARG A 99 -28.01 20.65 16.16
C ARG A 99 -29.24 20.05 16.85
N ALA A 100 -29.38 18.73 16.85
CA ALA A 100 -30.48 18.03 17.51
C ALA A 100 -30.50 18.31 19.02
N PHE A 101 -29.36 18.18 19.69
CA PHE A 101 -29.26 18.41 21.14
C PHE A 101 -29.41 19.87 21.54
N ARG A 102 -29.19 20.82 20.62
CA ARG A 102 -29.45 22.25 20.85
C ARG A 102 -30.87 22.68 20.47
N GLY A 103 -31.71 21.78 19.95
CA GLY A 103 -33.05 22.12 19.45
C GLY A 103 -33.03 22.91 18.13
N GLU A 104 -31.88 23.03 17.48
CA GLU A 104 -31.64 23.78 16.23
C GLU A 104 -31.88 22.91 14.97
N LEU A 105 -32.41 21.69 15.16
CA LEU A 105 -32.67 20.75 14.06
C LEU A 105 -33.98 21.05 13.33
N PHE A 106 -35.00 21.54 14.05
CA PHE A 106 -36.36 21.79 13.54
C PHE A 106 -36.82 23.23 13.76
N SER A 107 -35.90 24.20 13.90
CA SER A 107 -36.24 25.60 14.12
C SER A 107 -36.73 26.26 12.83
N ASP A 108 -37.91 25.85 12.39
CA ASP A 108 -38.86 26.53 11.49
C ASP A 108 -40.22 25.83 11.68
N ALA A 109 -40.89 26.15 12.78
CA ALA A 109 -42.32 25.91 13.00
C ALA A 109 -42.84 26.78 14.17
N ALA A 110 -42.76 28.11 14.01
CA ALA A 110 -43.64 29.12 14.62
C ALA A 110 -43.31 30.51 14.06
#